data_AF-A0A2T1CRT8-F1
#
_entry.id   AF-A0A2T1CRT8-F1
#
_cell.length_a   1.000
_cell.length_b   1.000
_cell.length_c   1.000
_cell.angle_alpha   90.00
_cell.angle_beta   90.00
_cell.angle_gamma   90.00
#
_symmetry.space_group_name_H-M   'P 1'
#
loop_
_entity.id
_entity.type
_entity.pdbx_description
1 polymer ?
#
loop_
_entity_poly.entity_id
_entity_poly.type
_entity_poly.pdbx_seq_one_letter_code
_entity_poly.pdbx_strand_id
1 'polypeptide(L)'
;MDYSIPANMEEMLALKNSAVNEEVIATAIAGVVQMARQQGQSIEQLTESILRDDRVLDLERRKWLSQIIIQAWNILPLPKNDSA
;
A
#
# COMPACT_ATOMS: atom_id res chain seq x y z
N MET A 1 13.58 13.38 4.40
CA MET A 1 12.15 13.19 4.07
C MET A 1 11.60 12.25 5.11
N ASP A 2 10.72 12.73 5.96
CA ASP A 2 10.14 11.97 7.08
C ASP A 2 8.76 11.49 6.61
N TYR A 3 8.71 10.28 6.07
CA TYR A 3 7.47 9.71 5.54
C TYR A 3 6.82 8.86 6.62
N SER A 4 5.74 9.37 7.22
CA SER A 4 4.92 8.58 8.12
C SER A 4 4.07 7.60 7.31
N ILE A 5 4.48 6.33 7.28
CA ILE A 5 3.71 5.27 6.62
C ILE A 5 2.45 4.99 7.45
N PRO A 6 1.24 4.99 6.85
CA PRO A 6 0.02 4.73 7.56
C PRO A 6 0.03 3.33 8.17
N ALA A 7 -0.17 3.24 9.48
CA ALA A 7 -0.22 1.97 10.19
C ALA A 7 -1.65 1.43 10.31
N ASN A 8 -2.67 2.23 9.98
CA ASN A 8 -4.08 1.89 10.17
C ASN A 8 -4.99 2.59 9.15
N MET A 9 -6.27 2.18 9.14
CA MET A 9 -7.27 2.69 8.19
C MET A 9 -7.60 4.18 8.41
N GLU A 10 -7.47 4.69 9.63
CA GLU A 10 -7.75 6.09 9.95
C GLU A 10 -6.72 7.01 9.29
N GLU A 11 -5.44 6.67 9.41
CA GLU A 11 -4.33 7.36 8.75
C GLU A 11 -4.44 7.26 7.21
N MET A 12 -4.85 6.10 6.70
CA MET A 12 -5.12 5.92 5.26
C MET A 12 -6.24 6.85 4.76
N LEU A 13 -7.31 7.03 5.54
CA LEU A 13 -8.40 7.93 5.19
C LEU A 13 -8.01 9.41 5.29
N ALA A 14 -7.09 9.76 6.18
CA ALA A 14 -6.57 11.12 6.29
C ALA A 14 -5.87 11.58 4.99
N LEU A 15 -5.23 10.65 4.26
CA LEU A 15 -4.61 10.94 2.95
C LEU A 15 -5.60 11.43 1.90
N LYS A 16 -6.88 11.03 1.98
CA LYS A 16 -7.92 11.48 1.04
C LYS A 16 -8.19 12.99 1.14
N ASN A 17 -7.94 13.59 2.30
CA ASN A 17 -8.13 15.02 2.52
C ASN A 17 -6.91 15.86 2.09
N SER A 18 -5.80 15.22 1.73
CA SER A 18 -4.59 15.88 1.24
C SER A 18 -4.62 16.09 -0.27
N ALA A 19 -3.93 17.12 -0.75
CA ALA A 19 -3.70 17.30 -2.18
C ALA A 19 -2.94 16.09 -2.75
N VAL A 20 -3.44 15.50 -3.82
CA VAL A 20 -2.82 14.32 -4.44
C VAL A 20 -1.48 14.73 -5.05
N ASN A 21 -0.40 14.21 -4.49
CA ASN A 21 0.96 14.35 -4.99
C ASN A 21 1.70 12.99 -4.92
N GLU A 22 2.92 12.93 -5.47
CA GLU A 22 3.71 11.69 -5.51
C GLU A 22 4.00 11.11 -4.13
N GLU A 23 4.18 11.97 -3.13
CA GLU A 23 4.44 11.59 -1.74
C GLU A 23 3.21 10.93 -1.09
N VAL A 24 2.01 11.49 -1.28
CA VAL A 24 0.75 10.93 -0.79
C VAL A 24 0.49 9.57 -1.45
N ILE A 25 0.81 9.43 -2.74
CA ILE A 25 0.69 8.16 -3.47
C ILE A 25 1.67 7.11 -2.91
N ALA A 26 2.93 7.47 -2.72
CA ALA A 26 3.95 6.56 -2.17
C ALA A 26 3.58 6.12 -0.74
N THR A 27 3.09 7.05 0.08
CA THR A 27 2.66 6.83 1.46
C THR A 27 1.44 5.90 1.52
N ALA A 28 0.44 6.11 0.65
CA ALA A 28 -0.73 5.23 0.55
C ALA A 28 -0.34 3.80 0.14
N ILE A 29 0.55 3.65 -0.84
CA ILE A 29 1.05 2.35 -1.30
C ILE A 29 1.78 1.62 -0.17
N ALA A 30 2.66 2.33 0.55
CA ALA A 30 3.38 1.77 1.68
C ALA A 30 2.45 1.34 2.82
N GLY A 31 1.41 2.13 3.10
CA GLY A 31 0.39 1.80 4.09
C GLY A 31 -0.38 0.53 3.74
N VAL A 32 -0.82 0.38 2.49
CA VAL A 32 -1.50 -0.86 2.01
C VAL A 32 -0.61 -2.08 2.19
N VAL A 33 0.67 -1.99 1.82
CA VAL A 33 1.63 -3.09 1.97
C VAL A 33 1.84 -3.44 3.45
N GLN A 34 2.02 -2.43 4.31
CA GLN A 34 2.22 -2.63 5.75
C GLN A 34 0.99 -3.27 6.40
N MET A 35 -0.21 -2.79 6.09
CA MET A 35 -1.45 -3.34 6.63
C MET A 35 -1.69 -4.78 6.16
N ALA A 36 -1.39 -5.10 4.90
CA ALA A 36 -1.47 -6.46 4.39
C ALA A 36 -0.50 -7.41 5.12
N ARG A 37 0.73 -6.95 5.39
CA ARG A 37 1.72 -7.70 6.18
C ARG A 37 1.25 -7.94 7.62
N GLN A 38 0.71 -6.91 8.28
CA GLN A 38 0.18 -7.03 9.63
C GLN A 38 -0.99 -8.01 9.72
N GLN A 39 -1.78 -8.14 8.66
CA GLN A 39 -2.88 -9.10 8.55
C GLN A 39 -2.42 -10.52 8.19
N GLY A 40 -1.11 -10.75 7.99
CA GLY A 40 -0.56 -12.04 7.56
C GLY A 40 -0.91 -12.40 6.11
N GLN A 41 -1.33 -11.42 5.31
CA GLN A 41 -1.68 -11.62 3.91
C GLN A 41 -0.40 -11.76 3.06
N SER A 42 -0.42 -12.70 2.12
CA SER A 42 0.68 -12.86 1.15
C SER A 42 0.61 -11.78 0.07
N ILE A 43 1.77 -11.46 -0.49
CA ILE A 43 1.89 -10.56 -1.65
C ILE A 43 1.01 -11.00 -2.83
N GLU A 44 0.90 -12.31 -3.07
CA GLU A 44 0.04 -12.90 -4.11
C GLU A 44 -1.43 -12.62 -3.86
N GLN A 45 -1.89 -12.77 -2.61
CA GLN A 45 -3.28 -12.46 -2.24
C GLN A 45 -3.59 -10.97 -2.41
N LEU A 46 -2.61 -10.10 -2.11
CA LEU A 46 -2.74 -8.66 -2.30
C LEU A 46 -2.83 -8.27 -3.78
N THR A 47 -1.95 -8.80 -4.63
CA THR A 47 -1.97 -8.51 -6.07
C THR A 47 -3.19 -9.09 -6.75
N GLU A 48 -3.64 -10.29 -6.37
CA GLU A 48 -4.88 -10.86 -6.88
C GLU A 48 -6.10 -9.98 -6.55
N SER A 49 -6.16 -9.41 -5.35
CA SER A 49 -7.24 -8.50 -4.96
C SER A 49 -7.24 -7.24 -5.84
N ILE A 50 -6.06 -6.70 -6.17
CA ILE A 50 -5.91 -5.52 -7.02
C ILE A 50 -6.29 -5.84 -8.48
N LEU A 51 -5.88 -7.01 -8.99
CA LEU A 51 -6.19 -7.42 -10.36
C LEU A 51 -7.69 -7.69 -10.54
N ARG A 52 -8.37 -8.19 -9.50
CA ARG A 52 -9.83 -8.41 -9.49
C ARG A 52 -10.65 -7.12 -9.33
N ASP A 53 -10.05 -6.01 -8.90
CA ASP A 53 -10.78 -4.75 -8.71
C ASP A 53 -11.24 -4.17 -10.06
N ASP A 54 -12.52 -4.32 -10.39
CA ASP A 54 -13.07 -3.87 -11.69
C ASP A 54 -13.64 -2.45 -11.69
N ARG A 55 -13.47 -1.70 -10.60
CA ARG A 55 -14.33 -0.53 -10.35
C ARG A 55 -13.65 0.81 -10.63
N VAL A 56 -12.33 0.88 -10.50
CA VAL A 56 -11.60 2.18 -10.51
C VAL A 56 -10.52 2.25 -11.58
N LEU A 57 -9.82 1.15 -11.84
CA LEU A 57 -8.68 1.11 -12.76
C LEU A 57 -8.97 0.17 -13.92
N ASP A 58 -8.50 0.51 -15.12
CA ASP A 58 -8.45 -0.44 -16.23
C ASP A 58 -7.39 -1.52 -15.99
N LEU A 59 -7.43 -2.58 -16.80
CA LEU A 59 -6.56 -3.75 -16.63
C LEU A 59 -5.06 -3.39 -16.72
N GLU A 60 -4.68 -2.44 -17.57
CA GLU A 60 -3.27 -2.02 -17.70
C GLU A 60 -2.80 -1.29 -16.44
N ARG A 61 -3.63 -0.37 -15.93
CA ARG A 61 -3.35 0.33 -14.66
C ARG A 61 -3.32 -0.61 -13.46
N ARG A 62 -4.18 -1.64 -13.41
CA ARG A 62 -4.14 -2.67 -12.36
C ARG A 62 -2.86 -3.48 -12.39
N LYS A 63 -2.41 -3.88 -13.59
CA LYS A 63 -1.14 -4.58 -13.78
C LYS A 63 0.03 -3.71 -13.32
N TRP A 64 0.04 -2.44 -13.73
CA TRP A 64 1.07 -1.49 -13.32
C TRP A 64 1.08 -1.28 -11.80
N LEU A 65 -0.08 -1.04 -11.18
CA LEU A 65 -0.19 -0.89 -9.73
C LEU A 65 0.29 -2.14 -9.00
N SER A 66 -0.05 -3.34 -9.49
CA SER A 66 0.43 -4.60 -8.91
C SER A 66 1.96 -4.70 -8.94
N GLN A 67 2.62 -4.25 -10.01
CA GLN A 67 4.09 -4.21 -10.07
C GLN A 67 4.69 -3.23 -9.07
N ILE A 68 4.05 -2.07 -8.85
CA ILE A 68 4.49 -1.10 -7.85
C ILE A 68 4.32 -1.65 -6.44
N ILE A 69 3.19 -2.32 -6.15
CA ILE A 69 2.98 -3.00 -4.87
C ILE A 69 4.06 -4.07 -4.63
N ILE A 70 4.42 -4.84 -5.65
CA ILE A 70 5.48 -5.85 -5.52
C ILE A 70 6.82 -5.21 -5.19
N GLN A 71 7.17 -4.11 -5.86
CA GLN A 71 8.39 -3.37 -5.56
C GLN A 71 8.37 -2.80 -4.15
N ALA A 72 7.28 -2.13 -3.76
CA ALA A 72 7.11 -1.59 -2.41
C ALA A 72 7.22 -2.69 -1.35
N TRP A 73 6.66 -3.87 -1.61
CA TRP A 73 6.83 -5.04 -0.74
C TRP A 73 8.31 -5.41 -0.57
N ASN A 74 9.08 -5.49 -1.64
CA ASN A 74 10.49 -5.88 -1.52
C ASN A 74 11.38 -4.80 -0.87
N ILE A 75 11.00 -3.53 -1.01
CA ILE A 75 11.79 -2.38 -0.51
C ILE A 75 11.46 -2.05 0.94
N LEU A 76 10.20 -2.20 1.35
CA LEU A 76 9.77 -1.81 2.68
C LEU A 76 10.33 -2.76 3.74
N PRO A 77 10.97 -2.24 4.80
CA PRO A 77 11.41 -3.06 5.91
C PRO A 77 10.20 -3.77 6.52
N LEU A 78 10.41 -4.99 7.01
CA LEU A 78 9.38 -5.70 7.76
C LEU A 78 9.00 -4.84 8.99
N PRO A 79 7.71 -4.74 9.33
CA PRO A 79 7.29 -3.98 10.50
C PRO A 79 8.07 -4.51 11.70
N LYS A 80 8.90 -3.63 12.28
CA LYS A 80 9.62 -3.92 13.51
C LYS A 80 8.56 -4.00 14.60
N ASN A 81 8.27 -5.21 15.07
CA ASN A 81 7.53 -5.39 16.31
C ASN A 81 8.44 -4.87 17.43
N ASP A 82 8.42 -3.57 17.68
CA ASP A 82 8.98 -2.99 18.91
C ASP A 82 8.04 -3.37 20.07
N SER A 83 8.09 -4.65 20.43
CA SER A 83 7.67 -5.16 21.72
C SER A 83 8.86 -5.02 22.67
N ALA A 84 8.98 -3.90 23.36
CA ALA A 84 9.85 -3.74 24.53
C ALA A 84 9.23 -2.75 25.51
#